data_AF-A0A7M3X125-F1
#
_entry.id   AF-A0A7M3X125-F1
#
_cell.length_a   1.000
_cell.length_b   1.000
_cell.length_c   1.000
_cell.angle_alpha   90.00
_cell.angle_beta   90.00
_cell.angle_gamma   90.00
#
_symmetry.space_group_name_H-M   'P 1'
#
loop_
_entity.id
_entity.type
_entity.pdbx_description
1 polymer ?
#
loop_
_entity_poly.entity_id
_entity_poly.type
_entity_poly.pdbx_seq_one_letter_code
_entity_poly.pdbx_strand_id
1 'polypeptide(L)'
;MMRPSVQFDGSTLSPAEVERIATNNADVSISTDAWHKVETARSVVDGILERGETVYGINTGFGALVDQRISPEDLAQLQTNLIRSHATALGKPMSRASVRAMMAVRINSLVKGHSGVHPDVLKQLIAFLNNDIVPFVPRIGSLGASGDLAPLSHMALALIGEGMVLDEHDSPVPTDGVLKEHGLIGIGLRAKDGLSLINGTSQMLAFMTLAERRLNSLLPLADMILCTSMEARKASVQPSDQRVHQARPHPGQSLVAERIRALMKDSPILESHADCDRVQDAYSFRCAPQVHGAVLQRYSAMAETLNIELNSATDNPLIFPDPKNPGPHEVISQGNFHGEVIALAADSMSAALFELASISERRIDQMLDPARSQLPAFLAKDSGLESGLMIV
;
A
#
# COMPACT_ATOMS: atom_id res chain seq x y z
N MET A 1 -3.96 -16.32 22.95
CA MET A 1 -3.20 -16.84 21.80
C MET A 1 -2.00 -15.93 21.62
N MET A 2 -0.80 -16.46 21.37
CA MET A 2 0.37 -15.63 21.05
C MET A 2 0.08 -14.85 19.76
N ARG A 3 0.36 -13.54 19.76
CA ARG A 3 0.30 -12.75 18.52
C ARG A 3 1.33 -13.33 17.54
N PRO A 4 1.00 -13.47 16.24
CA PRO A 4 2.00 -13.85 15.26
C PRO A 4 3.09 -12.77 15.21
N SER A 5 4.34 -13.18 15.00
CA SER A 5 5.45 -12.24 14.82
C SER A 5 5.76 -12.06 13.34
N VAL A 6 5.94 -10.82 12.91
CA VAL A 6 6.46 -10.46 11.59
C VAL A 6 7.91 -9.98 11.76
N GLN A 7 8.81 -10.56 10.97
CA GLN A 7 10.23 -10.22 11.01
C GLN A 7 10.61 -9.46 9.74
N PHE A 8 11.13 -8.25 9.88
CA PHE A 8 11.63 -7.47 8.76
C PHE A 8 13.03 -7.92 8.36
N ASP A 9 13.22 -8.21 7.08
CA ASP A 9 14.49 -8.61 6.47
C ASP A 9 14.88 -7.77 5.23
N GLY A 10 14.00 -6.85 4.84
CA GLY A 10 14.14 -5.97 3.70
C GLY A 10 13.86 -6.62 2.35
N SER A 11 13.33 -7.85 2.33
CA SER A 11 13.22 -8.66 1.10
C SER A 11 11.95 -9.52 0.99
N THR A 12 11.29 -9.88 2.08
CA THR A 12 10.14 -10.82 2.05
C THR A 12 8.87 -10.30 2.71
N LEU A 13 8.75 -9.00 2.96
CA LEU A 13 7.53 -8.44 3.55
C LEU A 13 6.37 -8.57 2.57
N SER A 14 5.30 -9.24 3.01
CA SER A 14 4.09 -9.44 2.21
C SER A 14 2.99 -8.41 2.53
N PRO A 15 2.06 -8.14 1.60
CA PRO A 15 0.90 -7.29 1.87
C PRO A 15 0.06 -7.76 3.06
N ALA A 16 -0.07 -9.08 3.26
CA ALA A 16 -0.83 -9.65 4.36
C ALA A 16 -0.17 -9.41 5.73
N GLU A 17 1.16 -9.40 5.78
CA GLU A 17 1.90 -9.04 7.01
C GLU A 17 1.77 -7.55 7.31
N VAL A 18 1.84 -6.69 6.28
CA VAL A 18 1.57 -5.25 6.43
C VAL A 18 0.18 -5.02 7.00
N GLU A 19 -0.85 -5.73 6.52
CA GLU A 19 -2.22 -5.66 7.06
C GLU A 19 -2.31 -6.06 8.53
N ARG A 20 -1.62 -7.13 8.92
CA ARG A 20 -1.56 -7.57 10.32
C ARG A 20 -0.89 -6.53 11.21
N ILE A 21 0.20 -5.93 10.74
CA ILE A 21 0.88 -4.85 11.47
C ILE A 21 -0.03 -3.62 11.55
N ALA A 22 -0.65 -3.23 10.44
CA ALA A 22 -1.56 -2.09 10.35
C ALA A 22 -2.75 -2.22 11.32
N THR A 23 -3.26 -3.44 11.49
CA THR A 23 -4.39 -3.73 12.38
C THR A 23 -3.98 -4.12 13.81
N ASN A 24 -2.70 -3.93 14.18
CA ASN A 24 -2.15 -4.27 15.50
C ASN A 24 -2.38 -5.75 15.90
N ASN A 25 -2.32 -6.65 14.91
CA ASN A 25 -2.53 -8.08 15.05
C ASN A 25 -1.22 -8.89 14.89
N ALA A 26 -0.07 -8.22 14.94
CA ALA A 26 1.24 -8.87 14.93
C ALA A 26 2.26 -8.05 15.73
N ASP A 27 3.15 -8.75 16.42
CA ASP A 27 4.35 -8.15 17.00
C ASP A 27 5.45 -8.10 15.93
N VAL A 28 6.30 -7.08 15.95
CA VAL A 28 7.33 -6.88 14.93
C VAL A 28 8.74 -6.96 15.50
N SER A 29 9.65 -7.49 14.68
CA SER A 29 11.09 -7.54 14.97
C SER A 29 11.90 -7.38 13.68
N ILE A 30 13.22 -7.20 13.79
CA ILE A 30 14.14 -7.15 12.65
C ILE A 30 15.02 -8.40 12.71
N SER A 31 15.26 -9.03 11.56
CA SER A 31 16.13 -10.21 11.46
C SER A 31 17.59 -9.89 11.80
N THR A 32 18.29 -10.87 12.35
CA THR A 32 19.71 -10.74 12.70
C THR A 32 20.56 -10.35 11.48
N ASP A 33 20.30 -10.96 10.32
CA ASP A 33 21.02 -10.65 9.09
C ASP A 33 20.75 -9.22 8.60
N ALA A 34 19.51 -8.71 8.77
CA ALA A 34 19.19 -7.35 8.39
C ALA A 34 19.83 -6.31 9.32
N TRP A 35 19.98 -6.60 10.61
CA TRP A 35 20.78 -5.76 11.51
C TRP A 35 22.23 -5.63 11.04
N HIS A 36 22.87 -6.72 10.65
CA HIS A 36 24.23 -6.70 10.13
C HIS A 36 24.34 -5.81 8.86
N LYS A 37 23.36 -5.89 7.94
CA LYS A 37 23.32 -5.04 6.75
C LYS A 37 23.21 -3.56 7.10
N VAL A 38 22.32 -3.22 8.05
CA VAL A 38 22.15 -1.84 8.54
C VAL A 38 23.44 -1.31 9.15
N GLU A 39 24.08 -2.08 10.03
CA GLU A 39 25.33 -1.70 10.70
C GLU A 39 26.48 -1.52 9.69
N THR A 40 26.58 -2.40 8.70
CA THR A 40 27.58 -2.30 7.63
C THR A 40 27.37 -1.01 6.82
N ALA A 41 26.14 -0.70 6.42
CA ALA A 41 25.84 0.54 5.70
C ALA A 41 26.09 1.78 6.57
N ARG A 42 25.80 1.71 7.86
CA ARG A 42 26.06 2.79 8.81
C ARG A 42 27.56 3.08 8.94
N SER A 43 28.40 2.04 8.99
CA SER A 43 29.86 2.22 9.08
C SER A 43 30.46 2.98 7.88
N VAL A 44 29.83 2.92 6.71
CA VAL A 44 30.25 3.73 5.55
C VAL A 44 29.99 5.22 5.80
N VAL A 45 28.81 5.57 6.33
CA VAL A 45 28.48 6.96 6.68
C VAL A 45 29.44 7.49 7.73
N ASP A 46 29.69 6.71 8.78
CA ASP A 46 30.61 7.10 9.85
C ASP A 46 32.05 7.28 9.32
N GLY A 47 32.52 6.34 8.49
CA GLY A 47 33.84 6.43 7.86
C GLY A 47 34.01 7.65 6.93
N ILE A 48 32.97 8.04 6.18
CA ILE A 48 32.98 9.25 5.34
C ILE A 48 33.19 10.50 6.19
N LEU A 49 32.50 10.57 7.34
CA LEU A 49 32.63 11.69 8.27
C LEU A 49 34.02 11.74 8.92
N GLU A 50 34.54 10.59 9.35
CA GLU A 50 35.88 10.47 9.93
C GLU A 50 36.99 10.90 8.95
N ARG A 51 36.83 10.58 7.66
CA ARG A 51 37.75 11.00 6.59
C ARG A 51 37.57 12.44 6.12
N GLY A 52 36.50 13.12 6.55
CA GLY A 52 36.21 14.50 6.17
C GLY A 52 35.82 14.67 4.69
N GLU A 53 35.30 13.61 4.07
CA GLU A 53 34.90 13.57 2.66
C GLU A 53 33.53 14.24 2.46
N THR A 54 33.33 14.99 1.37
CA THR A 54 32.04 15.66 1.09
C THR A 54 31.12 14.76 0.30
N VAL A 55 29.96 14.40 0.86
CA VAL A 55 28.98 13.50 0.24
C VAL A 55 27.55 14.00 0.47
N TYR A 56 26.76 14.02 -0.61
CA TYR A 56 25.36 14.47 -0.60
C TYR A 56 24.53 13.75 0.45
N GLY A 57 23.70 14.49 1.18
CA GLY A 57 22.77 13.94 2.18
C GLY A 57 23.43 13.45 3.47
N ILE A 58 24.77 13.40 3.52
CA ILE A 58 25.56 13.08 4.72
C ILE A 58 26.08 14.37 5.36
N ASN A 59 26.82 15.21 4.62
CA ASN A 59 27.40 16.46 5.14
C ASN A 59 27.27 17.66 4.18
N THR A 60 26.24 17.66 3.34
CA THR A 60 25.82 18.80 2.52
C THR A 60 24.41 19.26 2.86
N GLY A 61 24.01 20.43 2.37
CA GLY A 61 22.61 20.84 2.32
C GLY A 61 21.76 19.96 1.39
N PHE A 62 20.45 20.18 1.42
CA PHE A 62 19.46 19.42 0.64
C PHE A 62 18.84 20.24 -0.50
N GLY A 63 18.35 19.56 -1.54
CA GLY A 63 17.74 20.20 -2.70
C GLY A 63 18.70 21.18 -3.39
N ALA A 64 18.25 22.42 -3.60
CA ALA A 64 19.05 23.48 -4.22
C ALA A 64 20.29 23.90 -3.40
N LEU A 65 20.42 23.43 -2.15
CA LEU A 65 21.55 23.73 -1.25
C LEU A 65 22.61 22.61 -1.24
N VAL A 66 22.58 21.70 -2.22
CA VAL A 66 23.52 20.55 -2.32
C VAL A 66 25.00 20.93 -2.31
N ASP A 67 25.34 22.12 -2.80
CA ASP A 67 26.74 22.57 -2.85
C ASP A 67 27.25 23.17 -1.53
N GLN A 68 26.40 23.31 -0.51
CA GLN A 68 26.79 23.84 0.80
C GLN A 68 27.27 22.72 1.72
N ARG A 69 28.56 22.72 2.05
CA ARG A 69 29.16 21.82 3.04
C ARG A 69 28.74 22.23 4.46
N ILE A 70 28.42 21.24 5.28
CA ILE A 70 28.00 21.41 6.67
C ILE A 70 29.11 20.89 7.60
N SER A 71 29.35 21.62 8.70
CA SER A 71 30.32 21.24 9.73
C SER A 71 29.85 19.98 10.46
N PRO A 72 30.76 19.12 10.97
CA PRO A 72 30.37 17.95 11.77
C PRO A 72 29.48 18.29 12.98
N GLU A 73 29.72 19.45 13.62
CA GLU A 73 28.99 19.91 14.80
C GLU A 73 27.53 20.28 14.48
N ASP A 74 27.27 20.74 13.25
CA ASP A 74 25.94 21.16 12.81
C ASP A 74 25.11 20.02 12.19
N LEU A 75 25.69 18.84 11.96
CA LEU A 75 25.01 17.75 11.24
C LEU A 75 23.74 17.26 11.95
N ALA A 76 23.76 17.14 13.28
CA ALA A 76 22.57 16.74 14.03
C ALA A 76 21.46 17.80 13.87
N GLN A 77 21.82 19.09 14.00
CA GLN A 77 20.89 20.20 13.86
C GLN A 77 20.32 20.29 12.45
N LEU A 78 21.14 20.04 11.42
CA LEU A 78 20.72 19.97 10.02
C LEU A 78 19.61 18.95 9.82
N GLN A 79 19.77 17.74 10.37
CA GLN A 79 18.80 16.65 10.21
C GLN A 79 17.50 16.96 10.96
N THR A 80 17.56 17.50 12.17
CA THR A 80 16.38 17.95 12.91
C THR A 80 15.65 19.08 12.17
N ASN A 81 16.37 20.05 11.62
CA ASN A 81 15.78 21.14 10.85
C ASN A 81 15.16 20.67 9.53
N LEU A 82 15.73 19.64 8.90
CA LEU A 82 15.12 18.99 7.73
C LEU A 82 13.73 18.48 8.09
N ILE A 83 13.60 17.70 9.17
CA ILE A 83 12.30 17.17 9.62
C ILE A 83 11.30 18.30 9.89
N ARG A 84 11.70 19.31 10.67
CA ARG A 84 10.82 20.45 11.02
C ARG A 84 10.35 21.22 9.79
N SER A 85 11.26 21.53 8.87
CA SER A 85 10.94 22.31 7.67
C SER A 85 10.07 21.56 6.67
N HIS A 86 10.12 20.22 6.66
CA HIS A 86 9.36 19.38 5.73
C HIS A 86 8.03 18.89 6.32
N ALA A 87 7.76 19.08 7.61
CA ALA A 87 6.49 18.73 8.26
C ALA A 87 5.34 19.69 7.87
N THR A 88 5.06 19.80 6.57
CA THR A 88 4.10 20.73 5.97
C THR A 88 2.81 20.05 5.48
N ALA A 89 2.63 18.77 5.75
CA ALA A 89 1.41 18.04 5.37
C ALA A 89 0.15 18.63 6.06
N LEU A 90 -0.99 18.55 5.37
CA LEU A 90 -2.28 19.13 5.75
C LEU A 90 -3.43 18.13 5.56
N GLY A 91 -4.64 18.56 5.96
CA GLY A 91 -5.88 17.83 5.76
C GLY A 91 -6.19 16.84 6.87
N LYS A 92 -7.18 15.98 6.63
CA LYS A 92 -7.60 14.94 7.59
C LYS A 92 -6.42 14.02 7.93
N PRO A 93 -6.26 13.58 9.19
CA PRO A 93 -5.23 12.63 9.54
C PRO A 93 -5.41 11.32 8.77
N MET A 94 -4.29 10.66 8.49
CA MET A 94 -4.28 9.25 8.11
C MET A 94 -4.90 8.41 9.24
N SER A 95 -5.56 7.31 8.88
CA SER A 95 -6.05 6.37 9.89
C SER A 95 -4.88 5.68 10.60
N ARG A 96 -5.09 5.21 11.83
CA ARG A 96 -4.10 4.42 12.58
C ARG A 96 -3.47 3.31 11.74
N ALA A 97 -4.32 2.54 11.06
CA ALA A 97 -3.88 1.45 10.20
C ALA A 97 -2.96 1.93 9.06
N SER A 98 -3.26 3.09 8.47
CA SER A 98 -2.44 3.64 7.37
C SER A 98 -1.08 4.12 7.87
N VAL A 99 -1.02 4.75 9.05
CA VAL A 99 0.25 5.20 9.65
C VAL A 99 1.12 4.00 10.05
N ARG A 100 0.53 2.99 10.68
CA ARG A 100 1.23 1.74 11.04
C ARG A 100 1.74 0.99 9.81
N ALA A 101 0.97 0.95 8.72
CA ALA A 101 1.42 0.41 7.43
C ALA A 101 2.60 1.22 6.86
N MET A 102 2.53 2.55 6.89
CA MET A 102 3.62 3.44 6.44
C MET A 102 4.91 3.20 7.24
N MET A 103 4.81 3.04 8.55
CA MET A 103 5.94 2.67 9.40
C MET A 103 6.53 1.31 9.03
N ALA A 104 5.69 0.28 8.82
CA ALA A 104 6.14 -1.05 8.43
C ALA A 104 6.90 -1.03 7.09
N VAL A 105 6.36 -0.31 6.09
CA VAL A 105 7.03 -0.12 4.79
C VAL A 105 8.37 0.59 4.97
N ARG A 106 8.42 1.67 5.77
CA ARG A 106 9.66 2.41 6.00
C ARG A 106 10.73 1.53 6.66
N ILE A 107 10.35 0.78 7.70
CA ILE A 107 11.25 -0.16 8.37
C ILE A 107 11.82 -1.15 7.36
N ASN A 108 10.97 -1.78 6.53
CA ASN A 108 11.44 -2.78 5.58
C ASN A 108 12.43 -2.21 4.55
N SER A 109 12.15 -1.00 4.03
CA SER A 109 13.08 -0.31 3.13
C SER A 109 14.41 0.02 3.81
N LEU A 110 14.41 0.43 5.08
CA LEU A 110 15.61 0.79 5.82
C LEU A 110 16.47 -0.44 6.16
N VAL A 111 15.85 -1.54 6.59
CA VAL A 111 16.57 -2.76 6.98
C VAL A 111 17.14 -3.54 5.79
N LYS A 112 16.77 -3.16 4.56
CA LYS A 112 17.45 -3.63 3.35
C LYS A 112 18.95 -3.30 3.38
N GLY A 113 19.34 -2.27 4.15
CA GLY A 113 20.75 -1.98 4.46
C GLY A 113 21.44 -1.15 3.39
N HIS A 114 20.71 -0.27 2.72
CA HIS A 114 21.27 0.69 1.76
C HIS A 114 21.08 2.15 2.18
N SER A 115 20.44 2.41 3.32
CA SER A 115 20.14 3.78 3.78
C SER A 115 21.23 4.39 4.67
N GLY A 116 22.04 3.60 5.37
CA GLY A 116 23.00 4.14 6.35
C GLY A 116 22.37 4.84 7.55
N VAL A 117 21.13 4.50 7.88
CA VAL A 117 20.44 5.03 9.07
C VAL A 117 21.07 4.47 10.34
N HIS A 118 21.09 5.26 11.42
CA HIS A 118 21.54 4.78 12.72
C HIS A 118 20.56 3.74 13.31
N PRO A 119 21.05 2.65 13.94
CA PRO A 119 20.20 1.59 14.52
C PRO A 119 19.11 2.07 15.48
N ASP A 120 19.35 3.16 16.21
CA ASP A 120 18.37 3.74 17.15
C ASP A 120 17.06 4.15 16.47
N VAL A 121 17.12 4.59 15.20
CA VAL A 121 15.92 4.94 14.42
C VAL A 121 15.01 3.73 14.24
N LEU A 122 15.60 2.59 13.85
CA LEU A 122 14.88 1.34 13.64
C LEU A 122 14.34 0.78 14.97
N LYS A 123 15.14 0.85 16.05
CA LYS A 123 14.69 0.45 17.39
C LYS A 123 13.47 1.25 17.83
N GLN A 124 13.46 2.56 17.61
CA GLN A 124 12.33 3.42 17.95
C GLN A 124 11.08 3.11 17.12
N LEU A 125 11.23 2.91 15.80
CA LEU A 125 10.12 2.53 14.93
C LEU A 125 9.49 1.19 15.33
N ILE A 126 10.31 0.19 15.69
CA ILE A 126 9.85 -1.09 16.22
C ILE A 126 9.13 -0.90 17.56
N ALA A 127 9.69 -0.09 18.47
CA ALA A 127 9.05 0.23 19.73
C ALA A 127 7.69 0.89 19.54
N PHE A 128 7.55 1.82 18.59
CA PHE A 128 6.27 2.46 18.29
C PHE A 128 5.23 1.44 17.81
N LEU A 129 5.60 0.57 16.86
CA LEU A 129 4.67 -0.44 16.34
C LEU A 129 4.22 -1.44 17.43
N ASN A 130 5.15 -1.90 18.27
CA ASN A 130 4.88 -2.88 19.33
C ASN A 130 4.11 -2.28 20.53
N ASN A 131 4.30 -0.99 20.83
CA ASN A 131 3.57 -0.29 21.90
C ASN A 131 2.31 0.45 21.39
N ASP A 132 1.94 0.27 20.12
CA ASP A 132 0.82 0.96 19.47
C ASP A 132 0.85 2.50 19.57
N ILE A 133 2.06 3.06 19.57
CA ILE A 133 2.29 4.51 19.48
C ILE A 133 2.19 4.90 18.01
N VAL A 134 1.14 5.62 17.66
CA VAL A 134 0.83 5.96 16.27
C VAL A 134 0.99 7.46 16.05
N PRO A 135 1.96 7.91 15.23
CA PRO A 135 2.11 9.32 14.89
C PRO A 135 0.85 9.92 14.27
N PHE A 136 0.53 11.16 14.64
CA PHE A 136 -0.46 11.95 13.92
C PHE A 136 0.16 12.42 12.60
N VAL A 137 -0.39 11.95 11.47
CA VAL A 137 0.13 12.26 10.14
C VAL A 137 -1.00 12.81 9.26
N PRO A 138 -0.97 14.09 8.86
CA PRO A 138 -1.91 14.61 7.88
C PRO A 138 -1.75 13.92 6.52
N ARG A 139 -2.86 13.65 5.82
CA ARG A 139 -2.83 12.81 4.61
C ARG A 139 -2.37 13.49 3.33
N ILE A 140 -2.36 14.83 3.24
CA ILE A 140 -2.08 15.60 2.01
C ILE A 140 -0.74 16.31 2.15
N GLY A 141 0.14 16.24 1.15
CA GLY A 141 1.39 17.02 1.14
C GLY A 141 2.53 16.34 0.39
N SER A 142 2.45 15.03 0.15
CA SER A 142 3.36 14.35 -0.76
C SER A 142 3.00 14.64 -2.22
N LEU A 143 4.03 14.84 -3.05
CA LEU A 143 3.93 14.84 -4.51
C LEU A 143 4.30 13.47 -5.13
N GLY A 144 4.84 12.56 -4.32
CA GLY A 144 5.37 11.27 -4.77
C GLY A 144 6.60 11.33 -5.70
N ALA A 145 7.08 12.52 -6.05
CA ALA A 145 8.22 12.71 -6.95
C ALA A 145 9.59 12.71 -6.26
N SER A 146 9.66 13.14 -4.99
CA SER A 146 10.89 13.20 -4.17
C SER A 146 10.80 12.33 -2.92
N GLY A 147 9.98 11.28 -2.97
CA GLY A 147 9.48 10.56 -1.81
C GLY A 147 8.33 11.27 -1.09
N ASP A 148 7.77 10.59 -0.09
CA ASP A 148 6.66 11.05 0.74
C ASP A 148 7.13 11.96 1.88
N LEU A 149 7.95 12.95 1.53
CA LEU A 149 8.70 13.80 2.46
C LEU A 149 7.82 14.39 3.57
N ALA A 150 6.72 15.05 3.20
CA ALA A 150 5.93 15.80 4.16
C ALA A 150 5.19 14.91 5.17
N PRO A 151 4.47 13.85 4.75
CA PRO A 151 3.87 12.88 5.68
C PRO A 151 4.91 12.16 6.55
N LEU A 152 6.03 11.73 5.97
CA LEU A 152 7.08 11.05 6.75
C LEU A 152 7.78 11.99 7.73
N SER A 153 7.82 13.30 7.46
CA SER A 153 8.34 14.30 8.39
C SER A 153 7.48 14.40 9.65
N HIS A 154 6.14 14.29 9.55
CA HIS A 154 5.26 14.23 10.73
C HIS A 154 5.50 12.96 11.56
N MET A 155 5.73 11.82 10.92
CA MET A 155 6.16 10.59 11.61
C MET A 155 7.51 10.80 12.31
N ALA A 156 8.49 11.41 11.63
CA ALA A 156 9.81 11.67 12.18
C ALA A 156 9.78 12.67 13.36
N LEU A 157 8.91 13.69 13.33
CA LEU A 157 8.69 14.60 14.47
C LEU A 157 8.28 13.83 15.73
N ALA A 158 7.39 12.83 15.59
CA ALA A 158 7.01 11.98 16.71
C ALA A 158 8.19 11.15 17.23
N LEU A 159 9.03 10.59 16.34
CA LEU A 159 10.21 9.80 16.74
C LEU A 159 11.23 10.61 17.55
N ILE A 160 11.43 11.89 17.20
CA ILE A 160 12.32 12.79 17.94
C ILE A 160 11.66 13.43 19.17
N GLY A 161 10.37 13.19 19.41
CA GLY A 161 9.61 13.70 20.56
C GLY A 161 9.03 15.10 20.40
N GLU A 162 9.04 15.68 19.20
CA GLU A 162 8.56 17.05 18.91
C GLU A 162 7.19 17.09 18.22
N GLY A 163 6.63 15.92 17.85
CA GLY A 163 5.37 15.79 17.13
C GLY A 163 4.16 15.47 18.01
N MET A 164 3.11 15.03 17.35
CA MET A 164 1.90 14.51 17.99
C MET A 164 1.73 13.02 17.66
N VAL A 165 1.13 12.27 18.58
CA VAL A 165 0.66 10.89 18.37
C VAL A 165 -0.85 10.82 18.62
N LEU A 166 -1.49 9.76 18.17
CA LEU A 166 -2.92 9.53 18.37
C LEU A 166 -3.14 8.82 19.71
N ASP A 167 -4.08 9.33 20.51
CA ASP A 167 -4.63 8.63 21.68
C ASP A 167 -5.62 7.52 21.25
N GLU A 168 -6.23 6.83 22.23
CA GLU A 168 -7.23 5.77 22.00
C GLU A 168 -8.52 6.25 21.29
N HIS A 169 -8.74 7.56 21.24
CA HIS A 169 -9.87 8.22 20.59
C HIS A 169 -9.49 8.86 19.25
N ASP A 170 -8.32 8.52 18.70
CA ASP A 170 -7.75 9.09 17.48
C ASP A 170 -7.57 10.61 17.52
N SER A 171 -7.42 11.18 18.73
CA SER A 171 -7.13 12.59 18.94
C SER A 171 -5.62 12.83 19.10
N PRO A 172 -5.07 13.92 18.54
CA PRO A 172 -3.65 14.20 18.64
C PRO A 172 -3.27 14.66 20.06
N VAL A 173 -2.28 14.01 20.65
CA VAL A 173 -1.66 14.38 21.93
C VAL A 173 -0.13 14.55 21.78
N PRO A 174 0.53 15.38 22.61
CA PRO A 174 1.99 15.57 22.55
C PRO A 174 2.76 14.25 22.70
N THR A 175 3.75 14.04 21.84
CA THR A 175 4.49 12.77 21.81
C THR A 175 5.34 12.56 23.05
N ASP A 176 5.91 13.62 23.62
CA ASP A 176 6.86 13.54 24.72
C ASP A 176 6.29 12.87 25.99
N GLY A 177 5.00 13.12 26.29
CA GLY A 177 4.27 12.47 27.38
C GLY A 177 4.14 10.97 27.14
N VAL A 178 3.69 10.58 25.94
CA VAL A 178 3.48 9.18 25.56
C VAL A 178 4.79 8.39 25.55
N LEU A 179 5.91 9.00 25.12
CA LEU A 179 7.23 8.36 25.20
C LEU A 179 7.61 8.05 26.65
N LYS A 180 7.46 9.02 27.56
CA LYS A 180 7.78 8.83 28.99
C LYS A 180 6.94 7.72 29.62
N GLU A 181 5.65 7.66 29.30
CA GLU A 181 4.74 6.61 29.77
C GLU A 181 5.18 5.20 29.36
N HIS A 182 5.80 5.07 28.18
CA HIS A 182 6.34 3.81 27.67
C HIS A 182 7.82 3.58 28.01
N GLY A 183 8.43 4.43 28.84
CA GLY A 183 9.85 4.34 29.18
C GLY A 183 10.80 4.63 28.02
N LEU A 184 10.33 5.37 27.01
CA LEU A 184 11.07 5.80 25.83
C LEU A 184 11.47 7.27 25.94
N ILE A 185 12.45 7.67 25.13
CA ILE A 185 12.83 9.07 24.91
C ILE A 185 12.86 9.35 23.40
N GLY A 186 12.77 10.63 23.03
CA GLY A 186 12.94 11.05 21.64
C GLY A 186 14.36 10.76 21.15
N ILE A 187 14.49 10.28 19.92
CA ILE A 187 15.80 9.95 19.35
C ILE A 187 16.56 11.21 18.93
N GLY A 188 17.88 11.23 19.18
CA GLY A 188 18.78 12.20 18.58
C GLY A 188 19.16 11.77 17.15
N LEU A 189 18.93 12.63 16.17
CA LEU A 189 19.29 12.37 14.77
C LEU A 189 20.78 12.62 14.53
N ARG A 190 21.40 11.70 13.80
CA ARG A 190 22.79 11.79 13.32
C ARG A 190 22.79 11.99 11.80
N ALA A 191 23.98 12.18 11.23
CA ALA A 191 24.15 12.37 9.80
C ALA A 191 23.36 11.35 8.98
N LYS A 192 22.59 11.84 8.00
CA LYS A 192 21.68 11.09 7.12
C LYS A 192 20.41 10.51 7.79
N ASP A 193 20.26 10.52 9.12
CA ASP A 193 19.08 9.90 9.77
C ASP A 193 17.77 10.58 9.38
N GLY A 194 17.73 11.91 9.42
CA GLY A 194 16.55 12.69 9.06
C GLY A 194 16.15 12.47 7.60
N LEU A 195 17.11 12.54 6.68
CA LEU A 195 16.86 12.27 5.26
C LEU A 195 16.38 10.83 5.05
N SER A 196 17.03 9.86 5.69
CA SER A 196 16.65 8.44 5.62
C SER A 196 15.30 8.15 6.30
N LEU A 197 14.75 9.03 7.13
CA LEU A 197 13.40 8.85 7.65
C LEU A 197 12.32 9.29 6.66
N ILE A 198 12.62 10.31 5.85
CA ILE A 198 11.61 10.99 5.04
C ILE A 198 11.69 10.72 3.54
N ASN A 199 12.79 10.14 3.07
CA ASN A 199 13.04 9.96 1.64
C ASN A 199 12.64 8.56 1.15
N GLY A 200 11.50 8.45 0.46
CA GLY A 200 11.02 7.24 -0.22
C GLY A 200 9.49 7.15 -0.30
N THR A 201 8.96 6.07 -0.87
CA THR A 201 7.55 5.96 -1.31
C THR A 201 6.61 5.34 -0.26
N SER A 202 6.93 5.48 1.02
CA SER A 202 6.33 4.69 2.10
C SER A 202 4.85 4.97 2.35
N GLN A 203 4.38 6.21 2.18
CA GLN A 203 2.97 6.57 2.38
C GLN A 203 2.10 6.04 1.24
N MET A 204 2.49 6.31 -0.01
CA MET A 204 1.73 5.86 -1.17
C MET A 204 1.69 4.33 -1.24
N LEU A 205 2.80 3.67 -0.91
CA LEU A 205 2.88 2.21 -0.89
C LEU A 205 2.04 1.61 0.22
N ALA A 206 1.97 2.25 1.39
CA ALA A 206 1.07 1.84 2.46
C ALA A 206 -0.41 1.91 2.02
N PHE A 207 -0.82 2.98 1.34
CA PHE A 207 -2.18 3.08 0.79
C PHE A 207 -2.45 2.02 -0.28
N MET A 208 -1.52 1.81 -1.21
CA MET A 208 -1.68 0.79 -2.25
C MET A 208 -1.74 -0.61 -1.65
N THR A 209 -0.94 -0.89 -0.62
CA THR A 209 -0.97 -2.17 0.11
C THR A 209 -2.34 -2.40 0.75
N LEU A 210 -2.86 -1.43 1.53
CA LEU A 210 -4.16 -1.57 2.17
C LEU A 210 -5.32 -1.66 1.16
N ALA A 211 -5.21 -0.97 0.01
CA ALA A 211 -6.16 -1.10 -1.09
C ALA A 211 -6.10 -2.50 -1.72
N GLU A 212 -4.90 -3.02 -1.98
CA GLU A 212 -4.69 -4.37 -2.52
C GLU A 212 -5.34 -5.43 -1.62
N ARG A 213 -5.18 -5.36 -0.30
CA ARG A 213 -5.81 -6.29 0.64
C ARG A 213 -7.33 -6.30 0.57
N ARG A 214 -7.93 -5.11 0.45
CA ARG A 214 -9.38 -4.98 0.26
C ARG A 214 -9.80 -5.58 -1.08
N LEU A 215 -9.06 -5.30 -2.15
CA LEU A 215 -9.35 -5.82 -3.49
C LEU A 215 -9.19 -7.35 -3.59
N ASN A 216 -8.20 -7.92 -2.91
CA ASN A 216 -8.01 -9.37 -2.81
C ASN A 216 -9.27 -10.08 -2.27
N SER A 217 -10.03 -9.40 -1.42
CA SER A 217 -11.31 -9.89 -0.88
C SER A 217 -12.51 -9.52 -1.77
N LEU A 218 -12.54 -8.30 -2.31
CA LEU A 218 -13.68 -7.78 -3.08
C LEU A 218 -13.80 -8.37 -4.48
N LEU A 219 -12.68 -8.66 -5.17
CA LEU A 219 -12.72 -9.17 -6.54
C LEU A 219 -13.37 -10.56 -6.64
N PRO A 220 -13.04 -11.56 -5.78
CA PRO A 220 -13.78 -12.81 -5.74
C PRO A 220 -15.26 -12.63 -5.39
N LEU A 221 -15.59 -11.70 -4.48
CA LEU A 221 -16.98 -11.38 -4.14
C LEU A 221 -17.74 -10.80 -5.33
N ALA A 222 -17.09 -10.00 -6.18
CA ALA A 222 -17.71 -9.48 -7.40
C ALA A 222 -18.09 -10.60 -8.38
N ASP A 223 -17.25 -11.65 -8.50
CA ASP A 223 -17.56 -12.84 -9.30
C ASP A 223 -18.75 -13.63 -8.72
N MET A 224 -18.83 -13.75 -7.38
CA MET A 224 -19.97 -14.38 -6.70
C MET A 224 -21.27 -13.60 -6.90
N ILE A 225 -21.24 -12.26 -6.74
CA ILE A 225 -22.40 -11.39 -6.97
C ILE A 225 -22.86 -11.46 -8.43
N LEU A 226 -21.92 -11.53 -9.38
CA LEU A 226 -22.23 -11.79 -10.78
C LEU A 226 -23.00 -13.10 -10.94
N CYS A 227 -22.52 -14.20 -10.35
CA CYS A 227 -23.18 -15.50 -10.44
C CYS A 227 -24.60 -15.46 -9.86
N THR A 228 -24.79 -14.84 -8.70
CA THR A 228 -26.13 -14.62 -8.11
C THR A 228 -27.02 -13.78 -9.03
N SER A 229 -26.46 -12.76 -9.67
CA SER A 229 -27.20 -11.94 -10.64
C SER A 229 -27.58 -12.73 -11.90
N MET A 230 -26.71 -13.65 -12.33
CA MET A 230 -26.99 -14.57 -13.45
C MET A 230 -28.15 -15.50 -13.12
N GLU A 231 -28.19 -16.08 -11.91
CA GLU A 231 -29.33 -16.88 -11.47
C GLU A 231 -30.62 -16.06 -11.45
N ALA A 232 -30.60 -14.87 -10.83
CA ALA A 232 -31.76 -13.99 -10.77
C ALA A 232 -32.32 -13.63 -12.16
N ARG A 233 -31.44 -13.49 -13.16
CA ARG A 233 -31.83 -13.16 -14.55
C ARG A 233 -32.00 -14.35 -15.48
N LYS A 234 -31.82 -15.57 -14.95
CA LYS A 234 -31.80 -16.80 -15.74
C LYS A 234 -30.88 -16.64 -16.96
N ALA A 235 -29.66 -16.16 -16.69
CA ALA A 235 -28.65 -15.91 -17.70
C ALA A 235 -27.83 -17.17 -17.99
N SER A 236 -27.44 -17.34 -19.25
CA SER A 236 -26.72 -18.51 -19.72
C SER A 236 -25.28 -18.55 -19.19
N VAL A 237 -24.86 -19.73 -18.75
CA VAL A 237 -23.45 -20.03 -18.40
C VAL A 237 -22.60 -20.37 -19.63
N GLN A 238 -23.23 -20.65 -20.79
CA GLN A 238 -22.56 -21.08 -22.01
C GLN A 238 -21.44 -20.12 -22.50
N PRO A 239 -21.56 -18.78 -22.38
CA PRO A 239 -20.46 -17.87 -22.73
C PRO A 239 -19.17 -18.11 -21.94
N SER A 240 -19.26 -18.80 -20.80
CA SER A 240 -18.12 -19.19 -19.97
C SER A 240 -17.52 -20.54 -20.39
N ASP A 241 -17.92 -21.16 -21.51
CA ASP A 241 -17.36 -22.44 -21.99
C ASP A 241 -15.83 -22.36 -22.13
N GLN A 242 -15.14 -23.38 -21.65
CA GLN A 242 -13.67 -23.42 -21.66
C GLN A 242 -13.08 -23.23 -23.07
N ARG A 243 -13.72 -23.77 -24.11
CA ARG A 243 -13.25 -23.67 -25.50
C ARG A 243 -13.23 -22.22 -26.00
N VAL A 244 -14.20 -21.41 -25.58
CA VAL A 244 -14.28 -19.98 -25.93
C VAL A 244 -13.06 -19.24 -25.38
N HIS A 245 -12.66 -19.53 -24.15
CA HIS A 245 -11.54 -18.85 -23.51
C HIS A 245 -10.18 -19.44 -23.89
N GLN A 246 -10.12 -20.70 -24.29
CA GLN A 246 -8.94 -21.27 -24.97
C GLN A 246 -8.69 -20.61 -26.33
N ALA A 247 -9.75 -20.26 -27.07
CA ALA A 247 -9.64 -19.55 -28.35
C ALA A 247 -9.15 -18.10 -28.20
N ARG A 248 -9.29 -17.49 -27.01
CA ARG A 248 -8.78 -16.15 -26.68
C ARG A 248 -8.13 -16.16 -25.27
N PRO A 249 -6.88 -16.64 -25.15
CA PRO A 249 -6.29 -17.10 -23.88
C PRO A 249 -5.72 -15.97 -23.00
N HIS A 250 -6.54 -14.95 -22.70
CA HIS A 250 -6.18 -14.01 -21.64
C HIS A 250 -6.31 -14.70 -20.27
N PRO A 251 -5.28 -14.67 -19.40
CA PRO A 251 -5.30 -15.42 -18.14
C PRO A 251 -6.47 -15.04 -17.22
N GLY A 252 -6.68 -13.74 -16.99
CA GLY A 252 -7.78 -13.27 -16.14
C GLY A 252 -9.15 -13.65 -16.69
N GLN A 253 -9.33 -13.56 -18.02
CA GLN A 253 -10.57 -13.98 -18.68
C GLN A 253 -10.86 -15.47 -18.49
N SER A 254 -9.83 -16.31 -18.63
CA SER A 254 -9.94 -17.76 -18.48
C SER A 254 -10.28 -18.15 -17.04
N LEU A 255 -9.62 -17.50 -16.06
CA LEU A 255 -9.84 -17.73 -14.64
C LEU A 255 -11.24 -17.31 -14.19
N VAL A 256 -11.73 -16.15 -14.63
CA VAL A 256 -13.11 -15.73 -14.30
C VAL A 256 -14.13 -16.68 -14.90
N ALA A 257 -13.96 -17.10 -16.16
CA ALA A 257 -14.87 -18.06 -16.77
C ALA A 257 -14.89 -19.40 -16.03
N GLU A 258 -13.72 -19.87 -15.59
CA GLU A 258 -13.61 -21.07 -14.75
C GLU A 258 -14.35 -20.90 -13.43
N ARG A 259 -14.18 -19.77 -12.73
CA ARG A 259 -14.92 -19.46 -11.50
C ARG A 259 -16.42 -19.45 -11.72
N ILE A 260 -16.91 -18.82 -12.79
CA ILE A 260 -18.34 -18.80 -13.12
C ILE A 260 -18.84 -20.23 -13.32
N ARG A 261 -18.16 -21.06 -14.13
CA ARG A 261 -18.54 -22.46 -14.32
C ARG A 261 -18.54 -23.25 -13.00
N ALA A 262 -17.57 -23.01 -12.12
CA ALA A 262 -17.46 -23.70 -10.84
C ALA A 262 -18.54 -23.26 -9.83
N LEU A 263 -18.80 -21.96 -9.71
CA LEU A 263 -19.80 -21.39 -8.79
C LEU A 263 -21.23 -21.73 -9.21
N MET A 264 -21.48 -21.76 -10.52
CA MET A 264 -22.81 -22.04 -11.07
C MET A 264 -23.07 -23.54 -11.28
N LYS A 265 -22.10 -24.40 -10.97
CA LYS A 265 -22.23 -25.84 -11.10
C LYS A 265 -23.41 -26.33 -10.25
N ASP A 266 -24.25 -27.18 -10.84
CA ASP A 266 -25.41 -27.80 -10.18
C ASP A 266 -26.48 -26.78 -9.71
N SER A 267 -26.50 -25.56 -10.25
CA SER A 267 -27.57 -24.59 -9.99
C SER A 267 -28.92 -25.10 -10.56
N PRO A 268 -29.95 -25.30 -9.71
CA PRO A 268 -31.28 -25.70 -10.20
C PRO A 268 -31.95 -24.59 -11.02
N ILE A 269 -31.53 -23.34 -10.82
CA ILE A 269 -32.03 -22.21 -11.59
C ILE A 269 -31.54 -22.31 -13.03
N LEU A 270 -30.25 -22.63 -13.26
CA LEU A 270 -29.73 -22.88 -14.61
C LEU A 270 -30.49 -23.98 -15.35
N GLU A 271 -30.76 -25.10 -14.67
CA GLU A 271 -31.54 -26.20 -15.25
C GLU A 271 -32.97 -25.77 -15.61
N SER A 272 -33.62 -24.95 -14.77
CA SER A 272 -35.00 -24.51 -14.97
C SER A 272 -35.27 -23.68 -16.24
N HIS A 273 -34.21 -23.25 -16.94
CA HIS A 273 -34.32 -22.46 -18.17
C HIS A 273 -33.40 -22.95 -19.30
N ALA A 274 -33.04 -24.24 -19.29
CA ALA A 274 -32.26 -24.85 -20.35
C ALA A 274 -32.91 -24.68 -21.74
N ASP A 275 -34.25 -24.69 -21.81
CA ASP A 275 -35.05 -24.53 -23.04
C ASP A 275 -35.62 -23.11 -23.22
N CYS A 276 -34.92 -22.08 -22.75
CA CYS A 276 -35.37 -20.69 -22.89
C CYS A 276 -35.25 -20.15 -24.34
N ASP A 277 -36.25 -19.38 -24.78
CA ASP A 277 -36.26 -18.71 -26.10
C ASP A 277 -35.16 -17.63 -26.27
N ARG A 278 -34.49 -17.23 -25.19
CA ARG A 278 -33.47 -16.17 -25.22
C ARG A 278 -32.19 -16.67 -25.89
N VAL A 279 -31.91 -16.14 -27.08
CA VAL A 279 -30.72 -16.52 -27.87
C VAL A 279 -29.41 -16.08 -27.20
N GLN A 280 -29.36 -14.85 -26.66
CA GLN A 280 -28.19 -14.30 -25.99
C GLN A 280 -28.58 -13.35 -24.86
N ASP A 281 -27.81 -13.36 -23.78
CA ASP A 281 -27.93 -12.36 -22.72
C ASP A 281 -27.27 -11.03 -23.10
N ALA A 282 -27.68 -9.97 -22.38
CA ALA A 282 -27.06 -8.66 -22.42
C ALA A 282 -25.55 -8.75 -22.07
N TYR A 283 -24.76 -7.79 -22.58
CA TYR A 283 -23.30 -7.79 -22.38
C TYR A 283 -22.89 -7.74 -20.91
N SER A 284 -23.69 -7.14 -20.03
CA SER A 284 -23.42 -7.08 -18.59
C SER A 284 -23.35 -8.46 -17.91
N PHE A 285 -23.90 -9.49 -18.56
CA PHE A 285 -23.78 -10.91 -18.18
C PHE A 285 -22.86 -11.66 -19.14
N ARG A 286 -23.14 -11.60 -20.44
CA ARG A 286 -22.45 -12.42 -21.45
C ARG A 286 -20.97 -12.08 -21.61
N CYS A 287 -20.60 -10.82 -21.44
CA CYS A 287 -19.21 -10.35 -21.54
C CYS A 287 -18.49 -10.31 -20.18
N ALA A 288 -19.09 -10.88 -19.13
CA ALA A 288 -18.53 -10.80 -17.78
C ALA A 288 -17.13 -11.44 -17.67
N PRO A 289 -16.81 -12.60 -18.27
CA PRO A 289 -15.44 -13.11 -18.27
C PRO A 289 -14.42 -12.13 -18.84
N GLN A 290 -14.78 -11.41 -19.91
CA GLN A 290 -13.91 -10.46 -20.59
C GLN A 290 -13.65 -9.22 -19.73
N VAL A 291 -14.69 -8.70 -19.08
CA VAL A 291 -14.60 -7.47 -18.27
C VAL A 291 -13.98 -7.74 -16.91
N HIS A 292 -14.55 -8.67 -16.12
CA HIS A 292 -13.99 -9.05 -14.82
C HIS A 292 -12.56 -9.62 -14.98
N GLY A 293 -12.32 -10.37 -16.05
CA GLY A 293 -10.99 -10.94 -16.33
C GLY A 293 -9.94 -9.88 -16.65
N ALA A 294 -10.29 -8.82 -17.38
CA ALA A 294 -9.39 -7.70 -17.61
C ALA A 294 -9.03 -6.99 -16.30
N VAL A 295 -10.00 -6.80 -15.41
CA VAL A 295 -9.80 -6.20 -14.08
C VAL A 295 -8.89 -7.06 -13.21
N LEU A 296 -9.12 -8.37 -13.19
CA LEU A 296 -8.27 -9.31 -12.46
C LEU A 296 -6.82 -9.33 -12.97
N GLN A 297 -6.64 -9.17 -14.28
CA GLN A 297 -5.30 -9.07 -14.86
C GLN A 297 -4.60 -7.77 -14.46
N ARG A 298 -5.33 -6.65 -14.36
CA ARG A 298 -4.79 -5.37 -13.85
C ARG A 298 -4.42 -5.47 -12.37
N TYR A 299 -5.27 -6.09 -11.57
CA TYR A 299 -4.97 -6.38 -10.17
C TYR A 299 -3.71 -7.24 -10.01
N SER A 300 -3.53 -8.27 -10.85
CA SER A 300 -2.34 -9.12 -10.82
C SER A 300 -1.06 -8.33 -11.12
N ALA A 301 -1.10 -7.43 -12.11
CA ALA A 301 0.03 -6.55 -12.42
C ALA A 301 0.32 -5.56 -11.29
N MET A 302 -0.71 -4.97 -10.68
CA MET A 302 -0.56 -4.09 -9.52
C MET A 302 0.07 -4.85 -8.33
N ALA A 303 -0.34 -6.09 -8.08
CA ALA A 303 0.20 -6.92 -7.01
C ALA A 303 1.68 -7.28 -7.23
N GLU A 304 2.11 -7.50 -8.48
CA GLU A 304 3.52 -7.69 -8.83
C GLU A 304 4.35 -6.44 -8.55
N THR A 305 3.90 -5.27 -9.03
CA THR A 305 4.52 -3.98 -8.72
C THR A 305 4.62 -3.77 -7.21
N LEU A 306 3.54 -4.04 -6.48
CA LEU A 306 3.49 -3.90 -5.03
C LEU A 306 4.55 -4.77 -4.33
N ASN A 307 4.67 -6.03 -4.75
CA ASN A 307 5.61 -6.97 -4.15
C ASN A 307 7.07 -6.56 -4.34
N ILE A 308 7.41 -6.03 -5.52
CA ILE A 308 8.75 -5.50 -5.82
C ILE A 308 9.03 -4.27 -4.94
N GLU A 309 8.11 -3.31 -4.94
CA GLU A 309 8.29 -2.03 -4.27
C GLU A 309 8.34 -2.18 -2.74
N LEU A 310 7.50 -3.05 -2.15
CA LEU A 310 7.51 -3.36 -0.70
C LEU A 310 8.87 -3.84 -0.20
N ASN A 311 9.64 -4.45 -1.09
CA ASN A 311 10.90 -5.09 -0.80
C ASN A 311 12.07 -4.38 -1.50
N SER A 312 11.91 -3.10 -1.85
CA SER A 312 12.93 -2.27 -2.50
C SER A 312 13.53 -1.24 -1.53
N ALA A 313 14.70 -0.71 -1.89
CA ALA A 313 15.29 0.46 -1.22
C ALA A 313 14.96 1.72 -2.02
N THR A 314 14.04 2.53 -1.49
CA THR A 314 13.50 3.73 -2.16
C THR A 314 14.09 5.02 -1.58
N ASP A 315 15.25 4.95 -0.95
CA ASP A 315 15.95 6.09 -0.33
C ASP A 315 16.95 6.71 -1.32
N ASN A 316 17.47 7.91 -1.03
CA ASN A 316 18.58 8.53 -1.74
C ASN A 316 19.41 9.44 -0.81
N PRO A 317 20.75 9.40 -0.90
CA PRO A 317 21.54 8.43 -1.66
C PRO A 317 21.50 7.03 -1.03
N LEU A 318 21.85 6.03 -1.84
CA LEU A 318 22.02 4.65 -1.38
C LEU A 318 23.49 4.33 -1.13
N ILE A 319 23.71 3.40 -0.21
CA ILE A 319 25.02 2.96 0.26
C ILE A 319 25.27 1.52 -0.18
N PHE A 320 26.42 1.30 -0.77
CA PHE A 320 26.91 0.01 -1.27
C PHE A 320 28.30 -0.22 -0.67
N PRO A 321 28.39 -0.84 0.51
CA PRO A 321 29.67 -1.06 1.18
C PRO A 321 30.65 -1.88 0.32
N ASP A 322 31.88 -1.39 0.18
CA ASP A 322 33.03 -2.09 -0.40
C ASP A 322 34.18 -2.12 0.62
N PRO A 323 34.25 -3.16 1.47
CA PRO A 323 35.30 -3.30 2.47
C PRO A 323 36.73 -3.33 1.88
N LYS A 324 36.90 -3.60 0.58
CA LYS A 324 38.23 -3.66 -0.06
C LYS A 324 38.69 -2.28 -0.52
N ASN A 325 37.77 -1.35 -0.71
CA ASN A 325 38.04 -0.01 -1.19
C ASN A 325 37.02 0.95 -0.56
N PRO A 326 37.15 1.32 0.73
CA PRO A 326 36.21 2.25 1.35
C PRO A 326 36.37 3.66 0.77
N GLY A 327 35.25 4.37 0.54
CA GLY A 327 35.28 5.74 0.08
C GLY A 327 33.94 6.26 -0.46
N PRO A 328 33.91 7.49 -1.01
CA PRO A 328 32.67 8.17 -1.41
C PRO A 328 31.90 7.47 -2.52
N HIS A 329 32.57 6.61 -3.30
CA HIS A 329 31.96 5.83 -4.38
C HIS A 329 31.02 4.74 -3.85
N GLU A 330 31.12 4.38 -2.56
CA GLU A 330 30.14 3.53 -1.88
C GLU A 330 28.79 4.24 -1.73
N VAL A 331 28.70 5.56 -1.96
CA VAL A 331 27.46 6.34 -1.88
C VAL A 331 27.03 6.78 -3.28
N ILE A 332 25.88 6.28 -3.73
CA ILE A 332 25.36 6.53 -5.08
C ILE A 332 24.10 7.39 -4.99
N SER A 333 24.15 8.55 -5.64
CA SER A 333 22.99 9.43 -5.84
C SER A 333 22.16 8.97 -7.04
N GLN A 334 20.85 8.86 -6.87
CA GLN A 334 19.91 8.28 -7.82
C GLN A 334 18.44 8.67 -7.50
N GLY A 335 17.45 8.16 -8.25
CA GLY A 335 16.04 8.60 -8.20
C GLY A 335 14.98 7.59 -7.71
N ASN A 336 15.36 6.55 -6.96
CA ASN A 336 14.51 5.45 -6.48
C ASN A 336 13.44 5.90 -5.48
N PHE A 337 13.47 7.15 -5.02
CA PHE A 337 12.40 7.75 -4.22
C PHE A 337 11.19 8.15 -5.07
N HIS A 338 11.29 8.13 -6.40
CA HIS A 338 10.23 8.55 -7.30
C HIS A 338 9.19 7.45 -7.48
N GLY A 339 7.96 7.69 -7.02
CA GLY A 339 6.88 6.70 -6.97
C GLY A 339 6.11 6.48 -8.27
N GLU A 340 6.72 6.68 -9.44
CA GLU A 340 6.01 6.62 -10.74
C GLU A 340 5.38 5.24 -10.97
N VAL A 341 6.12 4.19 -10.60
CA VAL A 341 5.67 2.80 -10.78
C VAL A 341 4.42 2.49 -9.94
N ILE A 342 4.34 3.05 -8.73
CA ILE A 342 3.17 2.94 -7.84
C ILE A 342 2.02 3.76 -8.42
N ALA A 343 2.29 4.99 -8.86
CA ALA A 343 1.27 5.90 -9.41
C ALA A 343 0.57 5.29 -10.63
N LEU A 344 1.33 4.81 -11.63
CA LEU A 344 0.77 4.20 -12.83
C LEU A 344 0.01 2.90 -12.53
N ALA A 345 0.49 2.10 -11.58
CA ALA A 345 -0.21 0.88 -11.15
C ALA A 345 -1.54 1.22 -10.46
N ALA A 346 -1.55 2.21 -9.57
CA ALA A 346 -2.73 2.66 -8.85
C ALA A 346 -3.78 3.29 -9.80
N ASP A 347 -3.35 4.15 -10.73
CA ASP A 347 -4.24 4.77 -11.72
C ASP A 347 -4.84 3.73 -12.67
N SER A 348 -4.02 2.79 -13.15
CA SER A 348 -4.49 1.70 -13.99
C SER A 348 -5.51 0.82 -13.27
N MET A 349 -5.28 0.52 -11.98
CA MET A 349 -6.23 -0.22 -11.17
C MET A 349 -7.51 0.58 -10.90
N SER A 350 -7.40 1.89 -10.64
CA SER A 350 -8.55 2.78 -10.44
C SER A 350 -9.49 2.77 -11.65
N ALA A 351 -8.93 2.89 -12.87
CA ALA A 351 -9.69 2.78 -14.11
C ALA A 351 -10.33 1.39 -14.28
N ALA A 352 -9.62 0.32 -13.94
CA ALA A 352 -10.17 -1.04 -14.00
C ALA A 352 -11.34 -1.24 -13.01
N LEU A 353 -11.27 -0.65 -11.81
CA LEU A 353 -12.37 -0.69 -10.84
C LEU A 353 -13.60 0.06 -11.33
N PHE A 354 -13.42 1.17 -12.04
CA PHE A 354 -14.54 1.88 -12.68
C PHE A 354 -15.28 0.98 -13.68
N GLU A 355 -14.56 0.25 -14.52
CA GLU A 355 -15.17 -0.70 -15.47
C GLU A 355 -15.95 -1.82 -14.75
N LEU A 356 -15.40 -2.35 -13.66
CA LEU A 356 -16.09 -3.38 -12.85
C LEU A 356 -17.37 -2.83 -12.21
N ALA A 357 -17.30 -1.62 -11.65
CA ALA A 357 -18.45 -0.96 -11.05
C ALA A 357 -19.52 -0.66 -12.10
N SER A 358 -19.13 -0.15 -13.28
CA SER A 358 -20.03 0.19 -14.37
C SER A 358 -20.79 -1.05 -14.89
N ILE A 359 -20.10 -2.16 -15.15
CA ILE A 359 -20.79 -3.38 -15.61
C ILE A 359 -21.71 -3.96 -14.53
N SER A 360 -21.35 -3.82 -13.24
CA SER A 360 -22.20 -4.24 -12.13
C SER A 360 -23.46 -3.38 -12.02
N GLU A 361 -23.34 -2.07 -12.16
CA GLU A 361 -24.46 -1.15 -12.18
C GLU A 361 -25.40 -1.44 -13.38
N ARG A 362 -24.83 -1.74 -14.57
CA ARG A 362 -25.63 -2.19 -15.72
C ARG A 362 -26.36 -3.52 -15.45
N ARG A 363 -25.86 -4.41 -14.57
CA ARG A 363 -26.63 -5.61 -14.15
C ARG A 363 -27.81 -5.22 -13.25
N ILE A 364 -27.66 -4.23 -12.39
CA ILE A 364 -28.75 -3.69 -11.56
C ILE A 364 -29.86 -3.13 -12.48
N ASP A 365 -29.51 -2.28 -13.45
CA ASP A 365 -30.46 -1.76 -14.46
C ASP A 365 -31.24 -2.89 -15.16
N GLN A 366 -30.54 -3.95 -15.58
CA GLN A 366 -31.15 -5.11 -16.23
C GLN A 366 -32.07 -5.93 -15.33
N MET A 367 -31.97 -5.79 -14.00
CA MET A 367 -32.84 -6.47 -13.02
C MET A 367 -34.03 -5.61 -12.62
N LEU A 368 -33.83 -4.31 -12.42
CA LEU A 368 -34.86 -3.42 -11.89
C LEU A 368 -35.88 -2.96 -12.94
N ASP A 369 -35.50 -2.92 -14.23
CA ASP A 369 -36.41 -2.56 -15.32
C ASP A 369 -37.30 -3.76 -15.70
N PRO A 370 -38.62 -3.72 -15.42
CA PRO A 370 -39.53 -4.83 -15.74
C PRO A 370 -39.61 -5.11 -17.25
N ALA A 371 -39.34 -4.12 -18.11
CA ALA A 371 -39.33 -4.30 -19.56
C ALA A 371 -38.16 -5.19 -20.02
N ARG A 372 -37.10 -5.30 -19.22
CA ARG A 372 -35.90 -6.11 -19.51
C ARG A 372 -35.88 -7.39 -18.69
N SER A 373 -36.27 -7.31 -17.43
CA SER A 373 -36.02 -8.36 -16.44
C SER A 373 -37.04 -9.50 -16.46
N GLN A 374 -38.29 -9.23 -16.88
CA GLN A 374 -39.45 -10.10 -16.66
C GLN A 374 -39.69 -10.40 -15.16
N LEU A 375 -39.09 -9.59 -14.27
CA LEU A 375 -39.32 -9.60 -12.83
C LEU A 375 -40.30 -8.45 -12.48
N PRO A 376 -40.90 -8.47 -11.28
CA PRO A 376 -41.64 -7.32 -10.78
C PRO A 376 -40.80 -6.05 -10.86
N ALA A 377 -41.45 -4.91 -11.19
CA ALA A 377 -40.77 -3.63 -11.32
C ALA A 377 -39.99 -3.30 -10.04
N PHE A 378 -38.71 -2.97 -10.19
CA PHE A 378 -37.81 -2.66 -9.07
C PHE A 378 -37.73 -3.76 -7.99
N LEU A 379 -38.08 -5.00 -8.34
CA LEU A 379 -38.18 -6.14 -7.43
C LEU A 379 -39.17 -5.92 -6.26
N ALA A 380 -40.17 -5.07 -6.46
CA ALA A 380 -41.24 -4.85 -5.48
C ALA A 380 -42.07 -6.13 -5.29
N LYS A 381 -42.37 -6.49 -4.04
CA LYS A 381 -43.18 -7.67 -3.73
C LYS A 381 -44.65 -7.39 -4.03
N ASP A 382 -45.15 -6.26 -3.52
CA ASP A 382 -46.53 -5.79 -3.74
C ASP A 382 -46.51 -4.52 -4.62
N SER A 383 -46.28 -4.71 -5.92
CA SER A 383 -46.13 -3.63 -6.90
C SER A 383 -47.30 -2.63 -6.86
N GLY A 384 -46.99 -1.35 -6.68
CA GLY A 384 -47.96 -0.25 -6.58
C GLY A 384 -48.22 0.20 -5.14
N LEU A 385 -48.19 -0.71 -4.16
CA LEU A 385 -48.14 -0.36 -2.73
C LEU A 385 -46.69 -0.12 -2.28
N GLU A 386 -45.77 -0.91 -2.84
CA GLU A 386 -44.33 -0.79 -2.63
C GLU A 386 -43.64 -0.33 -3.91
N SER A 387 -42.52 0.38 -3.74
CA SER A 387 -41.64 0.79 -4.84
C SER A 387 -40.37 -0.06 -4.94
N GLY A 388 -40.20 -1.08 -4.09
CA GLY A 388 -39.00 -1.92 -4.10
C GLY A 388 -37.70 -1.11 -4.03
N LEU A 389 -36.77 -1.39 -4.95
CA LEU A 389 -35.47 -0.74 -5.07
C LEU A 389 -35.45 0.45 -6.03
N MET A 390 -36.59 1.13 -6.25
CA MET A 390 -36.73 2.16 -7.32
C MET A 390 -35.73 3.32 -7.25
N ILE A 391 -35.25 3.68 -6.06
CA ILE A 391 -34.35 4.84 -5.85
C ILE A 391 -32.87 4.43 -5.78
N VAL A 392 -32.59 3.14 -5.59
CA VAL A 392 -31.24 2.61 -5.29
C VAL A 392 -30.33 2.62 -6.51
#